data_AF-A0A8S1ET77-F1
#
_entry.id   AF-A0A8S1ET77-F1
#
_cell.length_a   1.000
_cell.length_b   1.000
_cell.length_c   1.000
_cell.angle_alpha   90.00
_cell.angle_beta   90.00
_cell.angle_gamma   90.00
#
_symmetry.space_group_name_H-M   'P 1'
#
loop_
_entity.id
_entity.type
_entity.pdbx_description
1 polymer ?
#
loop_
_entity_poly.entity_id
_entity_poly.type
_entity_poly.pdbx_seq_one_letter_code
_entity_poly.pdbx_strand_id
1 'polypeptide(L)'
;MADGDEFIVTAKLFEQNQLSRTRALFDWNSSSGAIILHFRHDFQTRGQREKILMNSRSVWGWGRQRISATPFKPGEHVEIHFKKIGDIYEITLTEGVVLTFPHRFSDTQNPTSFSYLGDWTILKIQM
;
A
#
# COMPACT_ATOMS: atom_id res chain seq x y z
N MET A 1 -6.74 4.20 11.28
CA MET A 1 -7.24 5.19 10.30
C MET A 1 -8.75 5.20 10.40
N ALA A 2 -9.28 6.15 11.17
CA ALA A 2 -10.67 6.55 11.15
C ALA A 2 -10.98 7.31 9.83
N ASP A 3 -12.25 7.66 9.64
CA ASP A 3 -12.64 8.45 8.48
C ASP A 3 -12.03 9.87 8.53
N GLY A 4 -11.52 10.35 7.41
CA GLY A 4 -10.79 11.61 7.30
C GLY A 4 -9.30 11.54 7.66
N ASP A 5 -8.86 10.49 8.39
CA ASP A 5 -7.45 10.30 8.73
C ASP A 5 -6.60 10.15 7.47
N GLU A 6 -5.38 10.69 7.54
CA GLU A 6 -4.35 10.57 6.52
C GLU A 6 -3.10 9.95 7.13
N PHE A 7 -2.58 8.91 6.47
CA PHE A 7 -1.35 8.24 6.87
C PHE A 7 -0.32 8.43 5.76
N ILE A 8 0.80 9.06 6.07
CA ILE A 8 1.81 9.44 5.09
C ILE A 8 3.06 8.59 5.29
N VAL A 9 3.54 7.97 4.22
CA VAL A 9 4.78 7.20 4.19
C VAL A 9 5.78 7.91 3.27
N THR A 10 6.87 8.41 3.84
CA THR A 10 8.03 8.89 3.08
C THR A 10 9.09 7.80 3.06
N ALA A 11 9.55 7.43 1.87
CA ALA A 11 10.50 6.33 1.70
C ALA A 11 11.47 6.57 0.55
N LYS A 12 12.56 5.81 0.54
CA LYS A 12 13.44 5.66 -0.62
C LYS A 12 13.34 4.25 -1.17
N LEU A 13 13.03 4.11 -2.45
CA LEU A 13 13.03 2.81 -3.12
C LEU A 13 14.47 2.33 -3.31
N PHE A 14 14.70 1.02 -3.18
CA PHE A 14 16.00 0.45 -3.49
C PHE A 14 16.29 0.56 -5.00
N GLU A 15 17.56 0.66 -5.35
CA GLU A 15 17.98 0.51 -6.74
C GLU A 15 17.78 -0.93 -7.23
N GLN A 16 17.68 -1.12 -8.55
CA GLN A 16 17.37 -2.44 -9.12
C GLN A 16 18.42 -3.51 -8.76
N ASN A 17 19.69 -3.12 -8.61
CA ASN A 17 20.80 -3.98 -8.19
C ASN A 17 20.82 -4.28 -6.67
N GLN A 18 19.98 -3.60 -5.87
CA GLN A 18 19.86 -3.77 -4.43
C GLN A 18 18.66 -4.63 -4.03
N LEU A 19 17.76 -4.95 -4.97
CA LEU A 19 16.57 -5.73 -4.71
C LEU A 19 16.94 -7.16 -4.25
N SER A 20 16.57 -7.48 -3.02
CA SER A 20 16.61 -8.82 -2.41
C SER A 20 15.24 -9.51 -2.40
N ARG A 21 14.18 -8.72 -2.63
CA ARG A 21 12.77 -9.09 -2.67
C ARG A 21 12.17 -8.58 -3.98
N THR A 22 11.13 -9.26 -4.42
CA THR A 22 10.41 -8.88 -5.65
C THR A 22 9.25 -7.92 -5.39
N ARG A 23 9.02 -7.52 -4.12
CA ARG A 23 7.87 -6.71 -3.71
C ARG A 23 8.07 -5.97 -2.39
N ALA A 24 7.35 -4.86 -2.25
CA ALA A 24 7.12 -4.16 -0.99
C ALA A 24 5.63 -4.16 -0.63
N LEU A 25 5.32 -4.40 0.64
CA LEU A 25 3.97 -4.58 1.19
C LEU A 25 3.73 -3.53 2.28
N PHE A 26 2.56 -2.88 2.22
CA PHE A 26 2.01 -2.05 3.26
C PHE A 26 0.63 -2.60 3.63
N ASP A 27 0.50 -3.08 4.85
CA ASP A 27 -0.70 -3.75 5.33
C ASP A 27 -1.29 -3.00 6.52
N TRP A 28 -2.56 -2.63 6.37
CA TRP A 28 -3.39 -2.14 7.46
C TRP A 28 -4.22 -3.29 8.01
N ASN A 29 -3.87 -3.73 9.21
CA ASN A 29 -4.44 -4.90 9.85
C ASN A 29 -5.50 -4.48 10.87
N SER A 30 -6.54 -5.29 10.99
CA SER A 30 -7.54 -5.20 12.06
C SER A 30 -7.19 -6.09 13.24
N SER A 31 -7.84 -5.85 14.38
CA SER A 31 -7.69 -6.67 15.59
C SER A 31 -8.17 -8.12 15.39
N SER A 32 -9.06 -8.37 14.44
CA SER A 32 -9.52 -9.73 14.09
C SER A 32 -8.56 -10.47 13.15
N GLY A 33 -7.41 -9.89 12.81
CA GLY A 33 -6.42 -10.48 11.90
C GLY A 33 -6.77 -10.36 10.41
N ALA A 34 -7.83 -9.61 10.05
CA ALA A 34 -8.12 -9.28 8.66
C ALA A 34 -7.18 -8.16 8.18
N ILE A 35 -6.77 -8.22 6.91
CA ILE A 35 -6.03 -7.15 6.24
C ILE A 35 -7.06 -6.26 5.53
N ILE A 36 -7.25 -5.06 6.08
CA ILE A 36 -8.24 -4.09 5.61
C ILE A 36 -7.81 -3.49 4.26
N LEU A 37 -6.54 -3.06 4.19
CA LEU A 37 -5.90 -2.59 2.97
C LEU A 37 -4.53 -3.24 2.86
N HIS A 38 -4.34 -4.04 1.80
CA HIS A 38 -3.07 -4.60 1.35
C HIS A 38 -2.62 -3.80 0.14
N PHE A 39 -1.65 -2.90 0.30
CA PHE A 39 -1.00 -2.23 -0.82
C PHE A 39 0.33 -2.93 -1.09
N ARG A 40 0.55 -3.29 -2.35
CA ARG A 40 1.75 -4.01 -2.78
C ARG A 40 2.35 -3.36 -4.01
N HIS A 41 3.62 -3.01 -3.93
CA HIS A 41 4.42 -2.67 -5.09
C HIS A 41 5.23 -3.90 -5.52
N ASP A 42 4.93 -4.46 -6.70
CA ASP A 42 5.75 -5.50 -7.33
C ASP A 42 6.81 -4.81 -8.19
N PHE A 43 8.09 -5.02 -7.88
CA PHE A 43 9.20 -4.47 -8.65
C PHE A 43 9.33 -5.14 -10.02
N GLN A 44 9.95 -4.45 -10.97
CA GLN A 44 10.30 -5.05 -12.25
C GLN A 44 11.28 -6.21 -12.05
N THR A 45 10.91 -7.38 -12.59
CA THR A 45 11.76 -8.58 -12.62
C THR A 45 11.77 -9.18 -14.02
N ARG A 46 12.62 -10.18 -14.26
CA ARG A 46 12.71 -10.84 -15.58
C ARG A 46 11.34 -11.44 -15.96
N GLY A 47 10.65 -10.81 -16.91
CA GLY A 47 9.34 -11.26 -17.41
C GLY A 47 8.11 -10.69 -16.69
N GLN A 48 8.28 -9.75 -15.75
CA GLN A 48 7.16 -9.06 -15.11
C GLN A 48 7.40 -7.54 -15.09
N ARG A 49 6.38 -6.79 -15.51
CA ARG A 49 6.38 -5.34 -15.39
C ARG A 49 6.08 -4.92 -13.96
N GLU A 50 6.65 -3.80 -13.58
CA GLU A 50 6.38 -3.14 -12.32
C GLU A 50 4.90 -2.74 -12.24
N LYS A 51 4.30 -2.90 -11.06
CA LYS A 51 2.87 -2.64 -10.85
C LYS A 51 2.54 -2.46 -9.37
N ILE A 52 1.46 -1.73 -9.13
CA ILE A 52 0.83 -1.66 -7.82
C ILE A 52 -0.36 -2.61 -7.81
N LEU A 53 -0.52 -3.35 -6.72
CA LEU A 53 -1.66 -4.21 -6.47
C LEU A 53 -2.29 -3.82 -5.14
N MET A 54 -3.61 -3.80 -5.12
CA MET A 54 -4.36 -3.53 -3.91
C MET A 54 -5.37 -4.63 -3.68
N ASN A 55 -5.48 -5.08 -2.43
CA ASN A 55 -6.47 -6.06 -2.04
C ASN A 55 -6.87 -5.91 -0.57
N SER A 56 -7.75 -6.79 -0.13
CA SER A 56 -8.07 -7.02 1.26
C SER A 56 -8.10 -8.52 1.53
N ARG A 57 -7.91 -8.93 2.78
CA ARG A 57 -7.97 -10.34 3.18
C ARG A 57 -8.86 -10.50 4.41
N SER A 58 -9.90 -11.29 4.28
CA SER A 58 -10.74 -11.71 5.41
C SER A 58 -10.32 -13.09 5.91
N VAL A 59 -11.02 -13.61 6.92
CA VAL A 59 -10.88 -15.00 7.38
C VAL A 59 -11.14 -16.02 6.26
N TRP A 60 -11.93 -15.63 5.24
CA TRP A 60 -12.25 -16.47 4.08
C TRP A 60 -11.22 -16.37 2.95
N GLY A 61 -10.17 -15.57 3.13
CA GLY A 61 -9.09 -15.41 2.16
C GLY A 61 -9.08 -14.04 1.47
N TRP A 62 -8.34 -13.97 0.37
CA TRP A 62 -8.11 -12.76 -0.41
C TRP A 62 -9.35 -12.37 -1.22
N GLY A 63 -9.67 -11.08 -1.25
CA GLY A 63 -10.71 -10.53 -2.10
C GLY A 63 -10.28 -10.37 -3.56
N ARG A 64 -11.09 -9.64 -4.34
CA ARG A 64 -10.78 -9.29 -5.73
C ARG A 64 -9.62 -8.29 -5.79
N GLN A 65 -8.52 -8.66 -6.43
CA GLN A 65 -7.35 -7.80 -6.60
C GLN A 65 -7.63 -6.63 -7.56
N ARG A 66 -7.15 -5.43 -7.23
CA ARG A 66 -7.01 -4.30 -8.16
C ARG A 66 -5.55 -4.16 -8.57
N ILE A 67 -5.30 -3.80 -9.81
CA ILE A 67 -3.95 -3.64 -10.39
C ILE A 67 -3.89 -2.26 -11.03
N SER A 68 -2.79 -1.56 -10.80
CA SER A 68 -2.47 -0.29 -11.43
C SER A 68 -1.04 -0.29 -11.96
N ALA A 69 -0.78 0.54 -12.97
CA ALA A 69 0.58 0.97 -13.25
C ALA A 69 1.15 1.73 -12.04
N THR A 70 2.47 1.78 -11.95
CA THR A 70 3.18 2.55 -10.94
C THR A 70 3.88 3.74 -11.59
N PRO A 71 3.90 4.92 -10.96
CA PRO A 71 4.77 6.01 -11.38
C PRO A 71 6.21 5.80 -10.88
N PHE A 72 6.44 4.78 -10.06
CA PHE A 72 7.70 4.65 -9.33
C PHE A 72 8.90 4.31 -10.21
N LYS A 73 10.08 4.76 -9.77
CA LYS A 73 11.38 4.48 -10.37
C LYS A 73 12.34 3.95 -9.30
N PRO A 74 13.16 2.94 -9.62
CA PRO A 74 14.18 2.45 -8.70
C PRO A 74 15.10 3.57 -8.18
N GLY A 75 15.41 3.55 -6.88
CA GLY A 75 16.31 4.51 -6.24
C GLY A 75 15.68 5.86 -5.85
N GLU A 76 14.46 6.16 -6.27
CA GLU A 76 13.85 7.46 -6.02
C GLU A 76 13.31 7.63 -4.58
N HIS A 77 13.10 8.88 -4.17
CA HIS A 77 12.36 9.21 -2.96
C HIS A 77 10.89 9.39 -3.29
N VAL A 78 10.02 8.80 -2.49
CA VAL A 78 8.57 8.87 -2.66
C VAL A 78 7.91 9.31 -1.38
N GLU A 79 6.76 9.96 -1.54
CA GLU A 79 5.81 10.23 -0.48
C GLU A 79 4.45 9.70 -0.93
N ILE A 80 3.84 8.87 -0.09
CA ILE A 80 2.55 8.26 -0.38
C ILE A 80 1.58 8.60 0.73
N HIS A 81 0.43 9.15 0.34
CA HIS A 81 -0.64 9.52 1.24
C HIS A 81 -1.75 8.48 1.15
N PHE A 82 -2.12 7.89 2.27
CA PHE A 82 -3.22 6.95 2.39
C PHE A 82 -4.32 7.63 3.22
N LYS A 83 -5.43 7.99 2.60
CA LYS A 83 -6.53 8.70 3.25
C LYS A 83 -7.81 7.86 3.22
N LYS A 84 -8.50 7.76 4.35
CA LYS A 84 -9.86 7.17 4.38
C LYS A 84 -10.89 8.27 4.16
N ILE A 85 -11.77 8.08 3.18
CA ILE A 85 -12.88 8.98 2.82
C ILE A 85 -14.14 8.13 2.66
N GLY A 86 -15.00 8.12 3.67
CA GLY A 86 -16.14 7.20 3.77
C GLY A 86 -15.70 5.74 3.62
N ASP A 87 -16.24 5.09 2.59
CA ASP A 87 -15.97 3.70 2.21
C ASP A 87 -14.84 3.54 1.18
N ILE A 88 -13.98 4.56 1.04
CA ILE A 88 -12.90 4.55 0.05
C ILE A 88 -11.58 4.91 0.74
N TYR A 89 -10.53 4.18 0.38
CA TYR A 89 -9.15 4.59 0.57
C TYR A 89 -8.68 5.30 -0.71
N GLU A 90 -8.37 6.58 -0.57
CA GLU A 90 -7.67 7.37 -1.57
C GLU A 90 -6.17 7.27 -1.31
N ILE A 91 -5.41 6.95 -2.34
CA ILE A 91 -3.97 6.71 -2.25
C ILE A 91 -3.29 7.61 -3.26
N THR A 92 -2.72 8.71 -2.77
CA THR A 92 -2.00 9.68 -3.60
C THR A 92 -0.53 9.32 -3.60
N LEU A 93 -0.02 9.00 -4.79
CA LEU A 93 1.38 8.69 -5.03
C LEU A 93 2.14 9.96 -5.45
N THR A 94 3.45 9.84 -5.60
CA THR A 94 4.30 10.86 -6.23
C THR A 94 3.75 11.30 -7.60
N GLU A 95 4.01 12.55 -7.99
CA GLU A 95 3.53 13.18 -9.24
C GLU A 95 2.00 13.37 -9.33
N GLY A 96 1.26 13.20 -8.22
CA GLY A 96 -0.18 13.46 -8.14
C GLY A 96 -1.06 12.34 -8.71
N VAL A 97 -0.50 11.15 -8.94
CA VAL A 97 -1.28 9.97 -9.34
C VAL A 97 -2.14 9.52 -8.16
N VAL A 98 -3.46 9.49 -8.36
CA VAL A 98 -4.42 9.06 -7.33
C VAL A 98 -5.01 7.70 -7.67
N LEU A 99 -4.87 6.75 -6.73
CA LEU A 99 -5.50 5.44 -6.79
C LEU A 99 -6.65 5.35 -5.77
N THR A 100 -7.66 4.54 -6.05
CA THR A 100 -8.77 4.30 -5.11
C THR A 100 -9.00 2.82 -4.86
N PHE A 101 -9.25 2.49 -3.59
CA PHE A 101 -9.58 1.14 -3.15
C PHE A 101 -10.78 1.17 -2.18
N PRO A 102 -11.81 0.34 -2.38
CA PRO A 102 -12.98 0.35 -1.49
C PRO A 102 -12.63 -0.26 -0.13
N HIS A 103 -13.12 0.35 0.94
CA HIS A 103 -13.26 -0.29 2.24
C HIS A 103 -14.31 -1.40 2.11
N ARG A 104 -13.91 -2.65 2.36
CA ARG A 104 -14.73 -3.86 2.10
C ARG A 104 -15.30 -4.48 3.36
N PHE A 105 -15.04 -3.87 4.50
CA PHE A 105 -15.46 -4.35 5.81
C PHE A 105 -16.44 -3.34 6.40
N SER A 106 -17.19 -3.76 7.43
CA SER A 106 -18.06 -2.83 8.14
C SER A 106 -17.27 -1.67 8.75
N ASP A 107 -17.92 -0.53 8.95
CA ASP A 107 -17.32 0.68 9.54
C ASP A 107 -16.72 0.47 10.94
N THR A 108 -17.17 -0.59 11.63
CA THR A 108 -16.65 -1.01 12.92
C THR A 108 -15.27 -1.69 12.84
N GLN A 109 -14.80 -2.03 11.64
CA GLN A 109 -13.51 -2.69 11.41
C GLN A 109 -12.49 -1.71 10.81
N ASN A 110 -12.11 -0.70 11.60
CA ASN A 110 -10.98 0.16 11.26
C ASN A 110 -9.65 -0.55 11.49
N PRO A 111 -8.60 -0.21 10.72
CA PRO A 111 -7.25 -0.70 10.97
C PRO A 111 -6.76 -0.32 12.36
N THR A 112 -6.19 -1.29 13.08
CA THR A 112 -5.59 -1.14 14.41
C THR A 112 -4.07 -1.16 14.38
N SER A 113 -3.47 -1.72 13.34
CA SER A 113 -2.01 -1.73 13.17
C SER A 113 -1.59 -1.61 11.72
N PHE A 114 -0.38 -1.13 11.51
CA PHE A 114 0.29 -1.04 10.22
C PHE A 114 1.52 -1.95 10.23
N SER A 115 1.76 -2.65 9.14
CA SER A 115 2.97 -3.44 8.95
C SER A 115 3.56 -3.22 7.57
N TYR A 116 4.89 -3.24 7.51
CA TYR A 116 5.66 -3.06 6.30
C TYR A 116 6.62 -4.23 6.09
N LEU A 117 6.77 -4.67 4.84
CA LEU A 117 7.78 -5.64 4.44
C LEU A 117 8.21 -5.38 2.98
N GLY A 118 9.49 -5.12 2.73
CA GLY A 118 9.95 -4.88 1.36
C GLY A 118 11.35 -4.30 1.27
N ASP A 119 11.73 -3.95 0.04
CA ASP A 119 13.01 -3.31 -0.30
C ASP A 119 12.83 -1.80 -0.54
N TRP A 120 12.23 -1.15 0.43
CA TRP A 120 12.16 0.30 0.59
C TRP A 120 12.83 0.66 1.91
N THR A 121 13.55 1.77 1.94
CA THR A 121 13.97 2.38 3.19
C THR A 121 12.85 3.30 3.64
N ILE A 122 12.15 2.95 4.72
CA ILE A 122 11.15 3.84 5.32
C ILE A 122 11.90 4.95 6.06
N LEU A 123 11.68 6.19 5.64
CA LEU A 123 12.36 7.37 6.19
C LEU A 123 11.50 8.05 7.25
N LYS A 124 10.18 8.11 7.01
CA LYS A 124 9.24 8.78 7.89
C LYS A 124 7.84 8.17 7.74
N ILE A 125 7.11 8.13 8.85
CA ILE A 125 5.68 7.84 8.92
C ILE A 125 5.01 8.98 9.68
N GLN A 126 3.88 9.47 9.17
CA GLN A 126 3.05 10.49 9.83
C GLN A 126 1.59 10.04 9.83
N MET A 127 0.85 10.46 10.87
CA MET A 127 -0.59 10.23 11.05
C MET A 127 -1.24 11.51 11.57
#